data_AF-A0A2R6HG76-F1
#
_entry.id   AF-A0A2R6HG76-F1
#
_cell.length_a   1.000
_cell.length_b   1.000
_cell.length_c   1.000
_cell.angle_alpha   90.00
_cell.angle_beta   90.00
_cell.angle_gamma   90.00
#
_symmetry.space_group_name_H-M   'P 1'
#
loop_
_entity.id
_entity.type
_entity.pdbx_description
1 polymer ?
#
loop_
_entity_poly.entity_id
_entity_poly.type
_entity_poly.pdbx_seq_one_letter_code
_entity_poly.pdbx_strand_id
1 'polypeptide(L)'
;MDVEVQGAGPEAPFLGARDLFETERTVERPVTVRIVEDPDERTRVGHTDEGHWLTISRQAATSAMARELALHEFAHMHLYEQGHPSHTQSTEEAIFLALAGRSVEQRKLTHCYQIANHMKDIYADDLWLDVAPADKLVAFLESSLAAAVADRPADPPAWERLTPASDPEITAVNAAFALGLVERNGLVGDGHPIYDLAHAAAADAPAVEFEAFREAFRSLDPDPDESEYRKALVDVTRAYAGGKRPAAD
;
A
#
# COMPACT_ATOMS: atom_id res chain seq x y z
N MET A 1 -14.53 13.74 -13.80
CA MET A 1 -14.78 12.99 -12.57
C MET A 1 -16.03 13.52 -11.89
N ASP A 2 -17.09 12.73 -11.91
CA ASP A 2 -18.29 13.00 -11.11
C ASP A 2 -18.12 12.32 -9.74
N VAL A 3 -18.26 13.06 -8.65
CA VAL A 3 -18.04 12.55 -7.28
C VAL A 3 -19.29 12.78 -6.44
N GLU A 4 -19.88 11.67 -5.98
CA GLU A 4 -20.98 11.66 -5.02
C GLU A 4 -20.47 11.19 -3.66
N VAL A 5 -20.78 11.93 -2.59
CA VAL A 5 -20.42 11.55 -1.22
C VAL A 5 -21.68 11.12 -0.48
N GLN A 6 -21.64 9.93 0.13
CA GLN A 6 -22.72 9.30 0.87
C GLN A 6 -22.29 9.00 2.30
N GLY A 7 -23.21 9.15 3.26
CA GLY A 7 -22.97 8.85 4.68
C GLY A 7 -22.71 10.08 5.55
N ALA A 8 -22.47 9.87 6.84
CA ALA A 8 -22.29 10.93 7.81
C ALA A 8 -20.81 11.37 7.87
N GLY A 9 -20.45 12.45 7.17
CA GLY A 9 -19.10 13.01 7.21
C GLY A 9 -18.91 14.21 6.30
N PRO A 10 -17.69 14.76 6.23
CA PRO A 10 -17.40 15.94 5.43
C PRO A 10 -17.23 15.59 3.95
N GLU A 11 -17.87 16.37 3.06
CA GLU A 11 -17.69 16.21 1.61
C GLU A 11 -16.47 16.97 1.08
N ALA A 12 -16.12 18.07 1.73
CA ALA A 12 -15.10 19.01 1.27
C ALA A 12 -13.73 18.39 0.94
N PRO A 13 -13.18 17.42 1.72
CA PRO A 13 -11.93 16.77 1.37
C PRO A 13 -11.98 16.03 0.03
N PHE A 14 -13.09 15.36 -0.28
CA PHE A 14 -13.26 14.56 -1.50
C PHE A 14 -13.50 15.44 -2.72
N LEU A 15 -14.33 16.48 -2.58
CA LEU A 15 -14.53 17.45 -3.67
C LEU A 15 -13.26 18.27 -3.95
N GLY A 16 -12.51 18.62 -2.90
CA GLY A 16 -11.21 19.29 -3.05
C GLY A 16 -10.15 18.38 -3.67
N ALA A 17 -10.15 17.09 -3.36
CA ALA A 17 -9.29 16.10 -4.03
C ALA A 17 -9.64 15.99 -5.51
N ARG A 18 -10.94 15.93 -5.85
CA ARG A 18 -11.42 15.91 -7.24
C ARG A 18 -10.89 17.13 -7.99
N ASP A 19 -11.13 18.32 -7.45
CA ASP A 19 -10.77 19.57 -8.11
C ASP A 19 -9.26 19.68 -8.37
N LEU A 20 -8.42 19.13 -7.47
CA LEU A 20 -6.97 19.05 -7.67
C LEU A 20 -6.59 17.98 -8.70
N PHE A 21 -7.13 16.77 -8.56
CA PHE A 21 -6.78 15.64 -9.42
C PHE A 21 -7.14 15.93 -10.89
N GLU A 22 -8.30 16.56 -11.13
CA GLU A 22 -8.78 16.95 -12.46
C GLU A 22 -7.94 18.01 -13.17
N THR A 23 -6.99 18.66 -12.47
CA THR A 23 -6.06 19.59 -13.12
C THR A 23 -5.07 18.88 -14.04
N GLU A 24 -4.69 17.65 -13.71
CA GLU A 24 -3.63 16.91 -14.40
C GLU A 24 -4.08 15.52 -14.90
N ARG A 25 -5.16 14.95 -14.34
CA ARG A 25 -5.58 13.58 -14.57
C ARG A 25 -7.11 13.48 -14.67
N THR A 26 -7.62 12.47 -15.37
CA THR A 26 -9.07 12.26 -15.55
C THR A 26 -9.49 10.91 -15.00
N VAL A 27 -10.59 10.89 -14.24
CA VAL A 27 -11.38 9.68 -14.01
C VAL A 27 -12.73 9.90 -14.69
N GLU A 28 -13.02 9.05 -15.68
CA GLU A 28 -14.18 9.17 -16.57
C GLU A 28 -15.45 8.65 -15.90
N ARG A 29 -15.37 7.49 -15.23
CA ARG A 29 -16.53 6.88 -14.59
C ARG A 29 -16.88 7.62 -13.29
N PRO A 30 -18.18 7.65 -12.90
CA PRO A 30 -18.58 8.29 -11.65
C PRO A 30 -17.97 7.58 -10.43
N VAL A 31 -17.70 8.35 -9.39
CA VAL A 31 -17.10 7.89 -8.13
C VAL A 31 -18.07 8.11 -6.98
N THR A 32 -18.43 7.04 -6.27
CA THR A 32 -19.21 7.12 -5.03
C THR A 32 -18.32 6.95 -3.81
N VAL A 33 -18.19 7.99 -2.99
CA VAL A 33 -17.54 7.94 -1.68
C VAL A 33 -18.56 7.55 -0.63
N ARG A 34 -18.28 6.50 0.14
CA ARG A 34 -19.13 5.96 1.22
C ARG A 34 -18.43 6.13 2.56
N ILE A 35 -18.93 7.06 3.37
CA ILE A 35 -18.44 7.30 4.72
C ILE A 35 -19.21 6.41 5.70
N VAL A 36 -18.50 5.53 6.39
CA VAL A 36 -19.09 4.58 7.35
C VAL A 36 -18.69 4.91 8.79
N GLU A 37 -19.53 4.52 9.75
CA GLU A 37 -19.33 4.85 11.17
C GLU A 37 -18.20 4.05 11.84
N ASP A 38 -17.92 2.84 11.35
CA ASP A 38 -16.92 1.94 11.91
C ASP A 38 -15.52 2.57 11.84
N PRO A 39 -14.87 2.90 12.97
CA PRO A 39 -13.55 3.51 12.98
C PRO A 39 -12.46 2.56 12.44
N ASP A 40 -12.69 1.25 12.52
CA ASP A 40 -11.75 0.22 12.08
C ASP A 40 -11.93 -0.13 10.59
N GLU A 41 -12.93 0.46 9.90
CA GLU A 41 -13.08 0.30 8.46
C GLU A 41 -11.84 0.87 7.76
N ARG A 42 -11.10 -0.03 7.09
CA ARG A 42 -9.99 0.35 6.22
C ARG A 42 -10.53 1.04 4.97
N THR A 43 -9.83 2.09 4.56
CA THR A 43 -10.03 2.71 3.25
C THR A 43 -9.87 1.65 2.16
N ARG A 44 -10.84 1.55 1.26
CA ARG A 44 -10.80 0.59 0.15
C ARG A 44 -11.58 1.10 -1.05
N VAL A 45 -11.05 0.81 -2.23
CA VAL A 45 -11.67 1.08 -3.52
C VAL A 45 -12.19 -0.20 -4.16
N GLY A 46 -13.24 -0.06 -4.97
CA GLY A 46 -13.64 -1.08 -5.93
C GLY A 46 -14.20 -0.48 -7.20
N HIS A 47 -14.26 -1.33 -8.23
CA HIS A 47 -14.63 -0.93 -9.58
C HIS A 47 -15.79 -1.81 -10.07
N THR A 48 -16.75 -1.21 -10.77
CA THR A 48 -17.80 -1.90 -11.51
C THR A 48 -17.85 -1.36 -12.94
N ASP A 49 -18.66 -1.97 -13.80
CA ASP A 49 -18.92 -1.44 -15.14
C ASP A 49 -19.62 -0.06 -15.11
N GLU A 50 -20.31 0.25 -14.01
CA GLU A 50 -21.10 1.48 -13.84
C GLU A 50 -20.31 2.63 -13.19
N GLY A 51 -19.25 2.33 -12.44
CA GLY A 51 -18.56 3.34 -11.65
C GLY A 51 -17.47 2.80 -10.74
N HIS A 52 -16.88 3.71 -9.97
CA HIS A 52 -15.97 3.40 -8.89
C HIS A 52 -16.62 3.68 -7.55
N TRP A 53 -16.18 3.01 -6.50
CA TRP A 53 -16.57 3.35 -5.14
C TRP A 53 -15.37 3.36 -4.22
N LEU A 54 -15.40 4.28 -3.25
CA LEU A 54 -14.44 4.40 -2.15
C LEU A 54 -15.20 4.25 -0.84
N THR A 55 -14.85 3.28 0.00
CA THR A 55 -15.37 3.21 1.38
C THR A 55 -14.29 3.70 2.34
N ILE A 56 -14.67 4.56 3.28
CA ILE A 56 -13.77 5.18 4.24
C ILE A 56 -14.46 5.34 5.59
N SER A 57 -13.74 5.09 6.69
CA SER A 57 -14.29 5.35 8.03
C SER A 57 -14.52 6.85 8.25
N ARG A 58 -15.51 7.20 9.07
CA ARG A 58 -15.76 8.60 9.45
C ARG A 58 -14.53 9.21 10.11
N GLN A 59 -13.77 8.42 10.89
CA GLN A 59 -12.52 8.86 11.50
C GLN A 59 -11.50 9.27 10.43
N ALA A 60 -11.27 8.44 9.41
CA ALA A 60 -10.35 8.76 8.33
C ALA A 60 -10.86 9.95 7.48
N ALA A 61 -12.15 9.98 7.17
CA ALA A 61 -12.79 11.06 6.39
C ALA A 61 -12.73 12.44 7.06
N THR A 62 -12.66 12.47 8.40
CA THR A 62 -12.53 13.71 9.19
C THR A 62 -11.09 14.06 9.55
N SER A 63 -10.13 13.21 9.18
CA SER A 63 -8.71 13.40 9.47
C SER A 63 -8.07 14.48 8.60
N ALA A 64 -6.92 14.98 9.02
CA ALA A 64 -6.10 15.89 8.22
C ALA A 64 -5.57 15.26 6.91
N MET A 65 -5.61 13.92 6.82
CA MET A 65 -5.19 13.12 5.66
C MET A 65 -6.33 12.83 4.67
N ALA A 66 -7.58 13.19 4.98
CA ALA A 66 -8.74 12.75 4.20
C ALA A 66 -8.65 13.09 2.70
N ARG A 67 -8.08 14.26 2.36
CA ARG A 67 -7.88 14.67 0.96
C ARG A 67 -6.78 13.87 0.30
N GLU A 68 -5.66 13.66 0.98
CA GLU A 68 -4.52 12.89 0.48
C GLU A 68 -4.89 11.40 0.28
N LEU A 69 -5.70 10.83 1.18
CA LEU A 69 -6.30 9.52 1.00
C LEU A 69 -7.22 9.48 -0.23
N ALA A 70 -8.06 10.49 -0.44
CA ALA A 70 -8.92 10.55 -1.61
C ALA A 70 -8.11 10.65 -2.92
N LEU A 71 -7.03 11.45 -2.93
CA LEU A 71 -6.13 11.58 -4.07
C LEU A 71 -5.46 10.25 -4.44
N HIS A 72 -4.97 9.51 -3.44
CA HIS A 72 -4.42 8.16 -3.61
C HIS A 72 -5.44 7.20 -4.25
N GLU A 73 -6.67 7.19 -3.75
CA GLU A 73 -7.72 6.31 -4.28
C GLU A 73 -8.19 6.71 -5.68
N PHE A 74 -8.20 8.01 -6.01
CA PHE A 74 -8.46 8.48 -7.36
C PHE A 74 -7.35 8.08 -8.34
N ALA A 75 -6.10 8.04 -7.89
CA ALA A 75 -4.99 7.52 -8.70
C ALA A 75 -5.16 6.02 -9.01
N HIS A 76 -5.61 5.20 -8.05
CA HIS A 76 -5.99 3.81 -8.32
C HIS A 76 -7.07 3.69 -9.40
N MET A 77 -8.13 4.51 -9.31
CA MET A 77 -9.21 4.52 -10.30
C MET A 77 -8.73 4.95 -11.68
N HIS A 78 -7.87 5.97 -11.75
CA HIS A 78 -7.27 6.43 -12.99
C HIS A 78 -6.42 5.34 -13.65
N LEU A 79 -5.51 4.70 -12.90
CA LEU A 79 -4.68 3.62 -13.41
C LEU A 79 -5.51 2.43 -13.90
N TYR A 80 -6.59 2.10 -13.19
CA TYR A 80 -7.54 1.07 -13.62
C TYR A 80 -8.19 1.42 -14.97
N GLU A 81 -8.68 2.66 -15.13
CA GLU A 81 -9.28 3.12 -16.40
C GLU A 81 -8.28 3.17 -17.55
N GLN A 82 -7.02 3.53 -17.29
CA GLN A 82 -5.96 3.51 -18.29
C GLN A 82 -5.49 2.10 -18.65
N GLY A 83 -5.99 1.07 -17.98
CA GLY A 83 -5.61 -0.31 -18.23
C GLY A 83 -4.21 -0.66 -17.72
N HIS A 84 -3.64 0.16 -16.83
CA HIS A 84 -2.25 0.00 -16.36
C HIS A 84 -2.06 -1.38 -15.70
N PRO A 85 -1.03 -2.16 -16.05
CA PRO A 85 -0.90 -3.55 -15.59
C PRO A 85 -0.92 -3.74 -14.08
N SER A 86 -0.45 -2.75 -13.31
CA SER A 86 -0.55 -2.82 -11.84
C SER A 86 -1.99 -2.86 -11.31
N HIS A 87 -2.97 -2.38 -12.09
CA HIS A 87 -4.37 -2.27 -11.67
C HIS A 87 -5.32 -3.19 -12.42
N THR A 88 -4.92 -3.74 -13.57
CA THR A 88 -5.74 -4.67 -14.36
C THR A 88 -5.29 -6.12 -14.28
N GLN A 89 -4.01 -6.39 -13.99
CA GLN A 89 -3.51 -7.75 -13.89
C GLN A 89 -3.99 -8.44 -12.61
N SER A 90 -4.34 -9.73 -12.72
CA SER A 90 -4.72 -10.53 -11.56
C SER A 90 -3.54 -10.73 -10.59
N THR A 91 -3.66 -10.11 -9.42
CA THR A 91 -2.73 -10.29 -8.30
C THR A 91 -2.75 -11.74 -7.80
N GLU A 92 -3.95 -12.33 -7.72
CA GLU A 92 -4.14 -13.71 -7.28
C GLU A 92 -3.41 -14.70 -8.21
N GLU A 93 -3.54 -14.53 -9.52
CA GLU A 93 -2.83 -15.37 -10.50
C GLU A 93 -1.31 -15.27 -10.32
N ALA A 94 -0.77 -14.05 -10.21
CA ALA A 94 0.67 -13.84 -10.03
C ALA A 94 1.18 -14.47 -8.72
N ILE A 95 0.43 -14.34 -7.62
CA ILE A 95 0.76 -14.99 -6.34
C ILE A 95 0.71 -16.51 -6.48
N PHE A 96 -0.31 -17.08 -7.13
CA PHE A 96 -0.38 -18.52 -7.35
C PHE A 96 0.76 -19.03 -8.24
N LEU A 97 1.09 -18.33 -9.32
CA LEU A 97 2.24 -18.61 -10.18
C LEU A 97 3.57 -18.59 -9.40
N ALA A 98 3.71 -17.63 -8.49
CA ALA A 98 4.90 -17.51 -7.64
C ALA A 98 5.04 -18.69 -6.66
N LEU A 99 3.92 -19.12 -6.08
CA LEU A 99 3.86 -20.11 -5.00
C LEU A 99 3.55 -21.53 -5.48
N ALA A 100 3.39 -21.76 -6.78
CA ALA A 100 3.08 -23.06 -7.36
C ALA A 100 4.07 -24.14 -6.88
N GLY A 101 3.51 -25.23 -6.33
CA GLY A 101 4.29 -26.34 -5.81
C GLY A 101 5.03 -26.06 -4.50
N ARG A 102 4.66 -25.01 -3.75
CA ARG A 102 5.22 -24.70 -2.42
C ARG A 102 4.15 -24.81 -1.35
N SER A 103 4.56 -25.26 -0.16
CA SER A 103 3.77 -25.07 1.07
C SER A 103 4.16 -23.74 1.70
N VAL A 104 3.18 -22.91 2.02
CA VAL A 104 3.36 -21.55 2.54
C VAL A 104 2.45 -21.38 3.75
N GLU A 105 2.98 -20.78 4.81
CA GLU A 105 2.20 -20.43 5.99
C GLU A 105 1.08 -19.44 5.62
N GLN A 106 -0.12 -19.61 6.18
CA GLN A 106 -1.27 -18.75 5.87
C GLN A 106 -0.96 -17.26 6.10
N ARG A 107 -0.23 -16.92 7.17
CA ARG A 107 0.20 -15.53 7.43
C ARG A 107 1.10 -14.96 6.34
N LYS A 108 2.03 -15.76 5.80
CA LYS A 108 2.91 -15.35 4.70
C LYS A 108 2.12 -15.10 3.41
N LEU A 109 1.07 -15.88 3.17
CA LEU A 109 0.16 -15.64 2.04
C LEU A 109 -0.56 -14.29 2.18
N THR A 110 -1.09 -13.97 3.37
CA THR A 110 -1.69 -12.65 3.64
C THR A 110 -0.69 -11.51 3.40
N HIS A 111 0.55 -11.67 3.87
CA HIS A 111 1.62 -10.70 3.62
C HIS A 111 1.96 -10.56 2.14
N CYS A 112 1.94 -11.64 1.34
CA CYS A 112 2.15 -11.53 -0.12
C CYS A 112 1.09 -10.65 -0.79
N TYR A 113 -0.18 -10.73 -0.38
CA TYR A 113 -1.22 -9.83 -0.87
C TYR A 113 -0.98 -8.38 -0.43
N GLN A 114 -0.49 -8.16 0.79
CA GLN A 114 -0.12 -6.83 1.25
C GLN A 114 1.06 -6.24 0.47
N ILE A 115 2.07 -7.04 0.16
CA ILE A 115 3.21 -6.65 -0.67
C ILE A 115 2.75 -6.32 -2.10
N ALA A 116 1.82 -7.10 -2.64
CA ALA A 116 1.22 -6.81 -3.94
C ALA A 116 0.49 -5.46 -3.94
N ASN A 117 -0.24 -5.15 -2.87
CA ASN A 117 -0.86 -3.83 -2.72
C ASN A 117 0.19 -2.73 -2.64
N HIS A 118 1.26 -2.87 -1.86
CA HIS A 118 2.36 -1.90 -1.84
C HIS A 118 2.93 -1.62 -3.23
N MET A 119 3.07 -2.65 -4.07
CA MET A 119 3.51 -2.45 -5.46
C MET A 119 2.52 -1.61 -6.26
N LYS A 120 1.21 -1.78 -6.07
CA LYS A 120 0.18 -0.95 -6.72
C LYS A 120 0.20 0.48 -6.19
N ASP A 121 0.39 0.62 -4.89
CA ASP A 121 0.39 1.89 -4.17
C ASP A 121 1.55 2.77 -4.64
N ILE A 122 2.72 2.21 -4.98
CA ILE A 122 3.81 2.97 -5.62
C ILE A 122 3.34 3.72 -6.88
N TYR A 123 2.62 3.05 -7.78
CA TYR A 123 2.13 3.71 -9.01
C TYR A 123 1.05 4.74 -8.72
N ALA A 124 0.16 4.47 -7.76
CA ALA A 124 -0.89 5.42 -7.38
C ALA A 124 -0.27 6.67 -6.72
N ASP A 125 0.72 6.47 -5.85
CA ASP A 125 1.43 7.54 -5.16
C ASP A 125 2.26 8.40 -6.10
N ASP A 126 2.98 7.79 -7.05
CA ASP A 126 3.70 8.53 -8.10
C ASP A 126 2.77 9.53 -8.82
N LEU A 127 1.52 9.15 -9.11
CA LEU A 127 0.58 10.01 -9.82
C LEU A 127 0.04 11.16 -8.98
N TRP A 128 -0.37 10.91 -7.73
CA TRP A 128 -0.99 11.98 -6.96
C TRP A 128 0.05 12.94 -6.37
N LEU A 129 1.29 12.50 -6.19
CA LEU A 129 2.39 13.36 -5.77
C LEU A 129 2.70 14.47 -6.80
N ASP A 130 2.30 14.31 -8.06
CA ASP A 130 2.37 15.37 -9.07
C ASP A 130 1.38 16.52 -8.81
N VAL A 131 0.28 16.28 -8.08
CA VAL A 131 -0.83 17.24 -7.94
C VAL A 131 -0.95 17.86 -6.56
N ALA A 132 -0.25 17.34 -5.55
CA ALA A 132 -0.31 17.86 -4.19
C ALA A 132 1.02 17.72 -3.41
N PRO A 133 1.30 18.61 -2.43
CA PRO A 133 2.48 18.51 -1.60
C PRO A 133 2.56 17.20 -0.79
N ALA A 134 3.76 16.63 -0.71
CA ALA A 134 4.02 15.33 -0.10
C ALA A 134 4.20 15.37 1.43
N ASP A 135 4.27 16.55 2.07
CA ASP A 135 4.65 16.71 3.48
C ASP A 135 3.81 15.83 4.43
N LYS A 136 2.51 15.73 4.13
CA LYS A 136 1.56 14.92 4.91
C LYS A 136 1.78 13.42 4.74
N LEU A 137 2.12 12.97 3.54
CA LEU A 137 2.47 11.57 3.28
C LEU A 137 3.73 11.20 4.06
N VAL A 138 4.78 12.02 3.98
CA VAL A 138 6.04 11.77 4.70
C VAL A 138 5.79 11.69 6.21
N ALA A 139 5.04 12.63 6.78
CA ALA A 139 4.68 12.61 8.20
C ALA A 139 3.82 11.39 8.57
N PHE A 140 2.90 10.97 7.69
CA PHE A 140 2.10 9.77 7.88
C PHE A 140 2.96 8.49 7.88
N LEU A 141 3.90 8.36 6.94
CA LEU A 141 4.82 7.22 6.88
C LEU A 141 5.72 7.15 8.11
N GLU A 142 6.30 8.29 8.51
CA GLU A 142 7.16 8.38 9.70
C GLU A 142 6.38 7.99 10.97
N SER A 143 5.19 8.56 11.18
CA SER A 143 4.37 8.26 12.36
C SER A 143 3.87 6.81 12.38
N SER A 144 3.48 6.26 11.23
CA SER A 144 3.04 4.87 11.11
C SER A 144 4.18 3.89 11.43
N LEU A 145 5.38 4.18 10.92
CA LEU A 145 6.55 3.36 11.17
C LEU A 145 7.03 3.47 12.63
N ALA A 146 7.04 4.68 13.20
CA ALA A 146 7.34 4.88 14.61
C ALA A 146 6.38 4.11 15.53
N ALA A 147 5.09 4.11 15.22
CA ALA A 147 4.08 3.35 15.95
C ALA A 147 4.34 1.84 15.84
N ALA A 148 4.62 1.33 14.64
CA ALA A 148 4.89 -0.10 14.42
C ALA A 148 6.16 -0.57 15.13
N VAL A 149 7.23 0.24 15.13
CA VAL A 149 8.47 -0.06 15.87
C VAL A 149 8.25 0.00 17.39
N ALA A 150 7.39 0.91 17.87
CA ALA A 150 7.06 1.02 19.29
C ALA A 150 6.19 -0.14 19.81
N ASP A 151 5.32 -0.72 18.97
CA ASP A 151 4.42 -1.83 19.32
C ASP A 151 5.12 -3.21 19.38
N ARG A 152 6.42 -3.21 19.67
CA ARG A 152 7.27 -4.39 19.69
C ARG A 152 6.73 -5.45 20.66
N PRO A 153 6.65 -6.74 20.27
CA PRO A 153 6.39 -7.81 21.22
C PRO A 153 7.54 -7.91 22.23
N ALA A 154 7.34 -7.42 23.46
CA ALA A 154 8.22 -7.77 24.58
C ALA A 154 8.12 -9.28 24.87
N ASP A 155 9.25 -9.89 25.25
CA ASP A 155 9.51 -11.29 25.65
C ASP A 155 8.28 -12.13 26.02
N PRO A 156 8.24 -13.44 25.69
CA PRO A 156 7.00 -14.20 25.64
C PRO A 156 6.33 -14.27 27.02
N PRO A 157 5.18 -13.61 27.21
CA PRO A 157 4.35 -13.87 28.36
C PRO A 157 3.69 -15.22 28.13
N ALA A 158 3.76 -16.09 29.14
CA ALA A 158 2.66 -17.01 29.37
C ALA A 158 1.37 -16.19 29.41
N TRP A 159 0.28 -16.71 28.82
CA TRP A 159 -1.06 -16.13 28.64
C TRP A 159 -1.36 -15.54 27.24
N GLU A 160 -2.41 -16.10 26.63
CA GLU A 160 -2.97 -15.79 25.31
C GLU A 160 -3.19 -14.27 25.14
N ARG A 161 -2.56 -13.70 24.11
CA ARG A 161 -2.73 -12.28 23.73
C ARG A 161 -4.00 -12.10 22.89
N LEU A 162 -4.82 -11.13 23.29
CA LEU A 162 -6.07 -10.71 22.64
C LEU A 162 -5.91 -9.47 21.74
N THR A 163 -4.68 -9.07 21.40
CA THR A 163 -4.37 -8.10 20.32
C THR A 163 -3.11 -8.56 19.57
N PRO A 164 -3.07 -8.57 18.23
CA PRO A 164 -1.86 -8.95 17.50
C PRO A 164 -0.83 -7.82 17.63
N ALA A 165 0.32 -8.09 18.24
CA ALA A 165 1.50 -7.27 18.03
C ALA A 165 1.82 -7.27 16.52
N SER A 166 2.26 -6.13 15.98
CA SER A 166 2.66 -6.04 14.57
C SER A 166 3.68 -7.12 14.23
N ASP A 167 3.40 -7.97 13.24
CA ASP A 167 4.34 -9.00 12.79
C ASP A 167 5.63 -8.31 12.29
N PRO A 168 6.80 -8.59 12.90
CA PRO A 168 8.04 -7.90 12.55
C PRO A 168 8.42 -8.05 11.08
N GLU A 169 8.09 -9.18 10.45
CA GLU A 169 8.48 -9.43 9.07
C GLU A 169 7.75 -8.51 8.09
N ILE A 170 6.43 -8.36 8.24
CA ILE A 170 5.68 -7.44 7.37
C ILE A 170 5.96 -5.98 7.74
N THR A 171 6.29 -5.69 9.00
CA THR A 171 6.73 -4.36 9.43
C THR A 171 8.02 -3.93 8.74
N ALA A 172 9.00 -4.83 8.61
CA ALA A 172 10.22 -4.57 7.85
C ALA A 172 9.94 -4.31 6.35
N VAL A 173 8.99 -5.04 5.75
CA VAL A 173 8.61 -4.79 4.34
C VAL A 173 7.83 -3.48 4.17
N ASN A 174 6.96 -3.11 5.12
CA ASN A 174 6.30 -1.80 5.14
C ASN A 174 7.31 -0.66 5.25
N ALA A 175 8.35 -0.83 6.06
CA ALA A 175 9.45 0.13 6.17
C ALA A 175 10.25 0.23 4.86
N ALA A 176 10.50 -0.90 4.20
CA ALA A 176 11.13 -0.93 2.89
C ALA A 176 10.29 -0.24 1.81
N PHE A 177 8.96 -0.43 1.82
CA PHE A 177 8.01 0.29 0.97
C PHE A 177 8.07 1.81 1.23
N ALA A 178 8.01 2.24 2.50
CA ALA A 178 8.08 3.65 2.85
C ALA A 178 9.38 4.30 2.35
N LEU A 179 10.54 3.64 2.55
CA LEU A 179 11.81 4.14 2.01
C LEU A 179 11.83 4.14 0.48
N GLY A 180 11.36 3.06 -0.15
CA GLY A 180 11.32 2.96 -1.61
C GLY A 180 10.51 4.10 -2.23
N LEU A 181 9.34 4.41 -1.66
CA LEU A 181 8.46 5.48 -2.12
C LEU A 181 9.08 6.87 -1.95
N VAL A 182 9.61 7.20 -0.76
CA VAL A 182 10.18 8.53 -0.50
C VAL A 182 11.46 8.77 -1.30
N GLU A 183 12.25 7.73 -1.56
CA GLU A 183 13.48 7.85 -2.34
C GLU A 183 13.23 7.97 -3.82
N ARG A 184 12.30 7.16 -4.33
CA ARG A 184 11.87 7.21 -5.72
C ARG A 184 11.40 8.60 -6.11
N ASN A 185 10.65 9.25 -5.23
CA ASN A 185 10.08 10.58 -5.44
C ASN A 185 10.93 11.71 -4.87
N GLY A 186 12.12 11.42 -4.31
CA GLY A 186 13.03 12.45 -3.77
C GLY A 186 12.42 13.29 -2.65
N LEU A 187 11.55 12.71 -1.82
CA LEU A 187 10.72 13.42 -0.85
C LEU A 187 11.48 13.81 0.43
N VAL A 188 12.59 13.14 0.73
CA VAL A 188 13.39 13.35 1.94
C VAL A 188 14.88 13.31 1.61
N GLY A 189 15.69 14.01 2.42
CA GLY A 189 17.16 13.96 2.33
C GLY A 189 17.77 12.86 3.20
N ASP A 190 19.04 12.54 2.97
CA ASP A 190 19.79 11.43 3.61
C ASP A 190 19.79 11.44 5.16
N GLY A 191 19.53 12.59 5.79
CA GLY A 191 19.49 12.73 7.26
C GLY A 191 18.09 12.62 7.88
N HIS A 192 17.07 12.18 7.13
CA HIS A 192 15.69 12.15 7.62
C HIS A 192 15.46 11.03 8.67
N PRO A 193 14.73 11.27 9.78
CA PRO A 193 14.51 10.27 10.84
C PRO A 193 13.84 8.97 10.40
N ILE A 194 13.11 9.00 9.27
CA ILE A 194 12.47 7.81 8.68
C ILE A 194 13.48 6.69 8.41
N TYR A 195 14.74 7.04 8.09
CA TYR A 195 15.80 6.06 7.89
C TYR A 195 16.09 5.31 9.19
N ASP A 196 16.25 5.98 10.33
CA ASP A 196 16.52 5.32 11.61
C ASP A 196 15.38 4.38 12.02
N LEU A 197 14.14 4.81 11.82
CA LEU A 197 12.96 3.99 12.06
C LEU A 197 12.93 2.74 11.17
N ALA A 198 13.28 2.88 9.89
CA ALA A 198 13.31 1.76 8.95
C ALA A 198 14.42 0.76 9.28
N HIS A 199 15.60 1.24 9.70
CA HIS A 199 16.68 0.37 10.18
C HIS A 199 16.26 -0.38 11.45
N ALA A 200 15.52 0.26 12.37
CA ALA A 200 14.99 -0.41 13.55
C ALA A 200 14.00 -1.53 13.18
N ALA A 201 13.07 -1.28 12.26
CA ALA A 201 12.15 -2.30 11.76
C ALA A 201 12.88 -3.47 11.08
N ALA A 202 13.91 -3.20 10.27
CA ALA A 202 14.72 -4.22 9.61
C ALA A 202 15.50 -5.08 10.64
N ALA A 203 16.03 -4.47 11.70
CA ALA A 203 16.76 -5.18 12.75
C ALA A 203 15.87 -6.18 13.52
N ASP A 204 14.57 -5.92 13.61
CA ASP A 204 13.60 -6.82 14.24
C ASP A 204 13.18 -8.01 13.35
N ALA A 205 13.53 -8.01 12.06
CA ALA A 205 13.23 -9.08 11.13
C ALA A 205 14.44 -9.45 10.23
N PRO A 206 15.53 -9.99 10.79
CA PRO A 206 16.77 -10.26 10.06
C PRO A 206 16.64 -11.33 8.97
N ALA A 207 15.53 -12.06 8.92
CA ALA A 207 15.22 -13.03 7.86
C ALA A 207 14.56 -12.39 6.62
N VAL A 208 14.14 -11.12 6.71
CA VAL A 208 13.61 -10.35 5.57
C VAL A 208 14.77 -9.65 4.88
N GLU A 209 14.89 -9.85 3.57
CA GLU A 209 15.86 -9.17 2.72
C GLU A 209 15.47 -7.69 2.50
N PHE A 210 15.54 -6.89 3.55
CA PHE A 210 15.03 -5.51 3.62
C PHE A 210 15.49 -4.64 2.44
N GLU A 211 16.79 -4.60 2.15
CA GLU A 211 17.34 -3.79 1.06
C GLU A 211 16.85 -4.25 -0.32
N ALA A 212 16.59 -5.56 -0.49
CA ALA A 212 16.04 -6.08 -1.75
C ALA A 212 14.59 -5.61 -1.96
N PHE A 213 13.78 -5.53 -0.90
CA PHE A 213 12.42 -4.97 -0.99
C PHE A 213 12.45 -3.46 -1.23
N ARG A 214 13.31 -2.73 -0.53
CA ARG A 214 13.44 -1.26 -0.70
C ARG A 214 13.81 -0.93 -2.15
N GLU A 215 14.83 -1.61 -2.68
CA GLU A 215 15.23 -1.43 -4.08
C GLU A 215 14.12 -1.85 -5.04
N ALA A 216 13.46 -2.99 -4.81
CA ALA A 216 12.37 -3.46 -5.66
C ALA A 216 11.21 -2.45 -5.75
N PHE A 217 10.83 -1.80 -4.64
CA PHE A 217 9.81 -0.75 -4.67
C PHE A 217 10.30 0.54 -5.32
N ARG A 218 11.54 0.95 -5.02
CA ARG A 218 12.16 2.18 -5.57
C ARG A 218 12.31 2.11 -7.09
N SER A 219 12.72 0.95 -7.60
CA SER A 219 13.16 0.75 -8.98
C SER A 219 12.07 0.21 -9.91
N LEU A 220 10.80 0.20 -9.50
CA LEU A 220 9.70 -0.20 -10.39
C LEU A 220 9.72 0.68 -11.65
N ASP A 221 9.61 0.05 -12.82
CA ASP A 221 9.45 0.81 -14.06
C ASP A 221 8.17 1.65 -13.95
N PRO A 222 8.17 2.96 -14.26
CA PRO A 222 6.96 3.78 -14.22
C PRO A 222 5.88 3.40 -15.24
N ASP A 223 6.22 2.69 -16.32
CA ASP A 223 5.26 2.25 -17.36
C ASP A 223 5.56 0.81 -17.82
N PRO A 224 5.38 -0.18 -16.93
CA PRO A 224 5.68 -1.57 -17.23
C PRO A 224 4.63 -2.18 -18.17
N ASP A 225 5.03 -3.12 -19.01
CA ASP A 225 4.08 -4.02 -19.64
C ASP A 225 3.55 -5.12 -18.68
N GLU A 226 2.54 -5.88 -19.11
CA GLU A 226 1.98 -6.98 -18.30
C GLU A 226 3.00 -8.07 -17.95
N SER A 227 3.98 -8.32 -18.82
CA SER A 227 5.01 -9.33 -18.56
C SER A 227 5.98 -8.84 -17.49
N GLU A 228 6.41 -7.59 -17.57
CA GLU A 228 7.32 -6.92 -16.64
C GLU A 228 6.69 -6.80 -15.25
N TYR A 229 5.46 -6.29 -15.16
CA TYR A 229 4.77 -6.17 -13.87
C TYR A 229 4.51 -7.53 -13.21
N ARG A 230 4.02 -8.52 -13.97
CA ARG A 230 3.86 -9.90 -13.48
C ARG A 230 5.15 -10.51 -12.99
N LYS A 231 6.24 -10.32 -13.72
CA LYS A 231 7.56 -10.83 -13.31
C LYS A 231 7.99 -10.18 -11.99
N ALA A 232 7.90 -8.86 -11.87
CA ALA A 232 8.23 -8.15 -10.65
C ALA A 232 7.41 -8.66 -9.45
N LEU A 233 6.09 -8.82 -9.62
CA LEU A 233 5.19 -9.32 -8.58
C LEU A 233 5.51 -10.78 -8.19
N VAL A 234 5.83 -11.64 -9.16
CA VAL A 234 6.26 -13.02 -8.90
C VAL A 234 7.58 -13.07 -8.15
N ASP A 235 8.53 -12.22 -8.51
CA ASP A 235 9.87 -12.20 -7.92
C ASP A 235 9.82 -11.75 -6.46
N VAL A 236 9.10 -10.66 -6.14
CA VAL A 236 8.94 -10.22 -4.73
C VAL A 236 8.14 -11.21 -3.90
N THR A 237 7.11 -11.85 -4.48
CA THR A 237 6.32 -12.88 -3.79
C THR A 237 7.19 -14.09 -3.43
N ARG A 238 8.06 -14.53 -4.35
CA ARG A 238 8.99 -15.64 -4.10
C ARG A 238 10.04 -15.27 -3.06
N ALA A 239 10.59 -14.06 -3.13
CA ALA A 239 11.55 -13.57 -2.17
C ALA A 239 10.95 -13.57 -0.75
N TYR A 240 9.70 -13.12 -0.60
CA TYR A 240 9.06 -13.04 0.70
C TYR A 240 8.65 -14.42 1.28
N ALA A 241 8.01 -15.25 0.46
CA ALA A 241 7.36 -16.47 0.94
C ALA A 241 8.35 -17.58 1.33
N GLY A 242 9.59 -17.55 0.81
CA GLY A 242 10.69 -18.43 1.25
C GLY A 242 10.42 -19.95 1.21
N GLY A 243 9.40 -20.40 0.48
CA GLY A 243 8.88 -21.78 0.63
C GLY A 243 9.89 -22.87 0.25
N LYS A 244 9.95 -23.95 1.03
CA LYS A 244 10.69 -25.17 0.65
C LYS A 244 9.92 -25.92 -0.44
N ARG A 245 10.61 -26.42 -1.47
CA ARG A 245 10.01 -27.38 -2.42
C ARG A 245 9.72 -28.69 -1.66
N PRO A 246 8.60 -29.39 -1.93
CA PRO A 246 8.42 -30.76 -1.49
C PRO A 246 9.62 -31.59 -1.95
N ALA A 247 10.13 -32.46 -1.07
CA ALA A 247 11.07 -33.49 -1.50
C ALA A 247 10.37 -34.33 -2.58
N ALA A 248 11.05 -34.58 -3.70
CA ALA A 248 10.56 -35.53 -4.69
C ALA A 248 10.67 -36.93 -4.08
N ASP A 249 9.53 -37.61 -3.93
CA ASP A 249 9.46 -39.05 -3.65
C ASP A 249 9.73 -39.87 -4.93
#